data_AF-A0A401PZ52-F1
#
_entry.id   AF-A0A401PZ52-F1
#
_cell.length_a   1.000
_cell.length_b   1.000
_cell.length_c   1.000
_cell.angle_alpha   90.00
_cell.angle_beta   90.00
_cell.angle_gamma   90.00
#
_symmetry.space_group_name_H-M   'P 1'
#
loop_
_entity.id
_entity.type
_entity.pdbx_description
1 polymer ?
#
loop_
_entity_poly.entity_id
_entity_poly.type
_entity_poly.pdbx_seq_one_letter_code
_entity_poly.pdbx_strand_id
1 'polypeptide(L)'
;MGCIEVVKSMRSLDFNTRTQVTREAINRLHEAVPGVKGVWKRKPSNQYLQLILGRSNLRFAGMSITINISIEGLNLALPTTRQIIANHHMQSISFASGGDTDTTDYVAYVAKDPVNQR
;
A
#
# COMPACT_ATOMS: atom_id res chain seq x y z
N MET A 1 6.57 -3.71 2.44
CA MET A 1 5.47 -3.87 3.41
C MET A 1 4.38 -4.85 2.95
N GLY A 2 4.12 -4.99 1.64
CA GLY A 2 3.03 -5.82 1.12
C GLY A 2 1.96 -4.93 0.50
N CYS A 3 0.79 -5.49 0.22
CA CYS A 3 -0.35 -4.73 -0.27
C CYS A 3 -1.62 -5.09 0.49
N ILE A 4 -2.59 -4.18 0.49
CA ILE A 4 -3.91 -4.40 1.07
C ILE A 4 -4.96 -3.97 0.05
N GLU A 5 -6.00 -4.77 -0.05
CA GLU A 5 -7.11 -4.52 -0.94
C GLU A 5 -7.86 -3.24 -0.54
N VAL A 6 -8.21 -2.41 -1.53
CA VAL A 6 -9.13 -1.28 -1.35
C VAL A 6 -10.43 -1.64 -2.06
N VAL A 7 -11.54 -1.76 -1.32
CA VAL A 7 -12.82 -2.23 -1.85
C VAL A 7 -13.70 -1.10 -2.41
N LYS A 8 -13.44 0.16 -2.02
CA LYS A 8 -14.12 1.33 -2.59
C LYS A 8 -13.23 2.08 -3.57
N SER A 9 -13.84 2.67 -4.59
CA SER A 9 -13.14 3.54 -5.53
C SER A 9 -12.53 4.74 -4.79
N MET A 10 -11.23 5.00 -5.00
CA MET A 10 -10.60 6.19 -4.43
C MET A 10 -11.28 7.48 -4.88
N ARG A 11 -11.84 7.52 -6.10
CA ARG A 11 -12.52 8.70 -6.63
C ARG A 11 -13.79 9.07 -5.86
N SER A 12 -14.47 8.09 -5.24
CA SER A 12 -15.69 8.35 -4.47
C SER A 12 -15.43 8.81 -3.03
N LEU A 13 -14.17 8.88 -2.61
CA LEU A 13 -13.77 9.32 -1.28
C LEU A 13 -13.27 10.76 -1.35
N ASP A 14 -13.53 11.57 -0.31
CA ASP A 14 -12.92 12.88 -0.15
C ASP A 14 -11.41 12.75 0.15
N PHE A 15 -10.67 13.83 -0.03
CA PHE A 15 -9.21 13.83 0.11
C PHE A 15 -8.73 13.39 1.51
N ASN A 16 -9.42 13.81 2.56
CA ASN A 16 -9.06 13.45 3.94
C ASN A 16 -9.26 11.94 4.16
N THR A 17 -10.38 11.40 3.70
CA THR A 17 -10.63 9.95 3.75
C THR A 17 -9.58 9.16 2.97
N ARG A 18 -9.18 9.59 1.76
CA ARG A 18 -8.12 8.91 0.99
C ARG A 18 -6.81 8.82 1.76
N THR A 19 -6.43 9.92 2.41
CA THR A 19 -5.22 9.99 3.25
C THR A 19 -5.32 9.09 4.48
N GLN A 20 -6.49 9.01 5.11
CA GLN A 20 -6.72 8.10 6.23
C GLN A 20 -6.67 6.62 5.78
N VAL A 21 -7.22 6.30 4.61
CA VAL A 21 -7.19 4.93 4.06
C VAL A 21 -5.75 4.47 3.81
N THR A 22 -4.90 5.29 3.20
CA THR A 22 -3.50 4.93 2.94
C THR A 22 -2.68 4.83 4.22
N ARG A 23 -2.90 5.72 5.21
CA ARG A 23 -2.24 5.62 6.51
C ARG A 23 -2.65 4.38 7.29
N GLU A 24 -3.95 4.08 7.32
CA GLU A 24 -4.46 2.86 7.96
C GLU A 24 -3.93 1.60 7.26
N ALA A 25 -3.78 1.62 5.94
CA ALA A 25 -3.13 0.54 5.19
C ALA A 25 -1.68 0.29 5.63
N ILE A 26 -0.89 1.35 5.83
CA ILE A 26 0.48 1.24 6.36
C ILE A 26 0.44 0.62 7.75
N ASN A 27 -0.43 1.10 8.64
CA ASN A 27 -0.56 0.61 10.02
C ASN A 27 -0.88 -0.89 10.05
N ARG A 28 -1.88 -1.33 9.28
CA ARG A 28 -2.28 -2.75 9.24
C ARG A 28 -1.21 -3.65 8.66
N LEU A 29 -0.53 -3.19 7.60
CA LEU A 29 0.55 -3.97 7.02
C LEU A 29 1.72 -4.07 7.99
N HIS A 30 2.09 -2.98 8.65
CA HIS A 30 3.15 -2.98 9.65
C HIS A 30 2.89 -3.99 10.78
N GLU A 31 1.67 -4.04 11.31
CA GLU A 31 1.29 -5.03 12.33
C GLU A 31 1.33 -6.47 11.80
N ALA A 32 1.06 -6.67 10.52
CA ALA A 32 0.94 -7.99 9.91
C ALA A 32 2.28 -8.55 9.37
N VAL A 33 3.28 -7.70 9.07
CA VAL A 33 4.59 -8.15 8.55
C VAL A 33 5.41 -8.81 9.67
N PRO A 34 5.79 -10.09 9.53
CA PRO A 34 6.66 -10.76 10.49
C PRO A 34 8.04 -10.09 10.56
N GLY A 35 8.55 -9.84 11.76
CA GLY A 35 9.91 -9.34 11.98
C GLY A 35 10.06 -7.82 12.02
N VAL A 36 9.01 -7.04 11.71
CA VAL A 36 9.00 -5.60 11.94
C VAL A 36 8.66 -5.34 13.42
N LYS A 37 9.68 -5.32 14.28
CA LYS A 37 9.55 -5.00 15.71
C LYS A 37 9.61 -3.48 15.93
N GLY A 38 8.49 -2.80 15.71
CA GLY A 38 8.33 -1.38 16.04
C GLY A 38 7.55 -1.19 17.35
N VAL A 39 7.98 -0.26 18.20
CA VAL A 39 7.21 0.27 19.35
C VAL A 39 6.12 1.19 18.81
N TRP A 40 5.20 0.64 18.03
CA TRP A 40 4.13 1.43 17.44
C TRP A 40 2.92 1.42 18.38
N LYS A 41 2.53 2.60 18.85
CA LYS A 41 1.26 2.77 19.58
C LYS A 41 0.07 2.52 18.65
N ARG A 42 -0.64 1.42 18.88
CA ARG A 42 -1.89 1.07 18.21
C ARG A 42 -2.87 2.26 18.19
N LYS A 43 -3.20 2.77 17.00
CA LYS A 43 -4.28 3.77 16.85
C LYS A 43 -5.64 3.06 16.92
N PRO A 44 -6.69 3.71 17.47
CA PRO A 44 -8.02 3.11 17.51
C PRO A 44 -8.51 2.79 16.10
N SER A 45 -8.99 1.57 15.90
CA SER A 45 -9.47 1.14 14.58
C SER A 45 -10.75 1.89 14.21
N ASN A 46 -10.71 2.65 13.11
CA ASN A 46 -11.89 3.33 12.58
C ASN A 46 -12.76 2.31 11.80
N GLN A 47 -13.97 2.04 12.29
CA GLN A 47 -14.92 1.10 11.68
C GLN A 47 -15.23 1.42 10.22
N TYR A 48 -15.25 2.71 9.85
CA TYR A 48 -15.49 3.12 8.46
C TYR A 48 -14.33 2.72 7.54
N LEU A 49 -13.08 2.82 8.01
CA LEU A 49 -11.91 2.42 7.25
C LEU A 49 -11.79 0.88 7.13
N GLN A 50 -12.32 0.13 8.10
CA GLN A 50 -12.47 -1.34 8.00
C GLN A 50 -13.39 -1.75 6.84
N LEU A 51 -14.38 -0.94 6.49
CA LEU A 51 -15.25 -1.20 5.33
C LEU A 51 -14.61 -0.84 3.99
N ILE A 52 -13.50 -0.09 3.98
CA ILE A 52 -12.80 0.35 2.76
C ILE A 52 -11.57 -0.53 2.47
N LEU A 53 -10.93 -1.03 3.51
CA LEU A 53 -9.74 -1.87 3.41
C LEU A 53 -10.13 -3.35 3.59
N GLY A 54 -9.87 -4.14 2.55
CA GLY A 54 -10.14 -5.57 2.49
C GLY A 54 -8.97 -6.41 2.98
N ARG A 55 -8.66 -7.49 2.24
CA ARG A 55 -7.65 -8.47 2.64
C ARG A 55 -6.23 -7.97 2.40
N SER A 56 -5.33 -8.25 3.34
CA SER A 56 -3.89 -8.01 3.19
C SER A 56 -3.23 -9.16 2.44
N ASN A 57 -2.30 -8.85 1.55
CA ASN A 57 -1.43 -9.79 0.88
C ASN A 57 0.03 -9.50 1.26
N LEU A 58 0.63 -10.49 1.93
CA LEU A 58 1.97 -10.39 2.50
C LEU A 58 3.02 -11.22 1.75
N ARG A 59 2.69 -11.74 0.55
CA ARG A 59 3.57 -12.63 -0.23
C ARG A 59 4.99 -12.09 -0.42
N PHE A 60 5.12 -10.77 -0.61
CA PHE A 60 6.39 -10.07 -0.78
C PHE A 60 6.66 -9.04 0.34
N ALA A 61 6.01 -9.21 1.50
CA ALA A 61 6.21 -8.35 2.65
C ALA A 61 7.63 -8.52 3.23
N GLY A 62 8.21 -7.45 3.76
CA GLY A 62 9.57 -7.44 4.31
C GLY A 62 10.72 -7.59 3.31
N MET A 63 10.45 -7.79 2.02
CA MET A 63 11.49 -7.95 1.00
C MET A 63 12.07 -6.61 0.55
N SER A 64 13.38 -6.56 0.31
CA SER A 64 14.03 -5.45 -0.39
C SER A 64 13.71 -5.53 -1.88
N ILE A 65 13.29 -4.40 -2.46
CA ILE A 65 12.85 -4.30 -3.85
C ILE A 65 13.50 -3.10 -4.53
N THR A 66 13.67 -3.20 -5.84
CA THR A 66 13.95 -2.05 -6.69
C THR A 66 12.63 -1.52 -7.24
N ILE A 67 12.39 -0.21 -7.12
CA ILE A 67 11.24 0.47 -7.70
C ILE A 67 11.74 1.37 -8.83
N ASN A 68 11.27 1.11 -10.05
CA ASN A 68 11.48 1.98 -11.19
C ASN A 68 10.23 2.83 -11.41
N ILE A 69 10.39 4.14 -11.45
CA ILE A 69 9.33 5.12 -11.66
C ILE A 69 9.54 5.77 -13.02
N SER A 70 8.57 5.63 -13.91
CA SER A 70 8.60 6.24 -15.24
C SER A 70 7.25 6.86 -15.58
N ILE A 71 7.18 7.54 -16.73
CA ILE A 71 5.90 8.03 -17.27
C ILE A 71 4.93 6.90 -17.61
N GLU A 72 5.43 5.68 -17.83
CA GLU A 72 4.61 4.51 -18.15
C GLU A 72 3.99 3.91 -16.88
N GLY A 73 4.67 3.96 -15.74
CA GLY A 73 4.18 3.36 -14.51
C GLY A 73 5.23 3.12 -13.42
N LEU A 74 4.86 2.24 -12.49
CA LEU A 74 5.69 1.73 -11.41
C LEU A 74 6.01 0.26 -11.66
N ASN A 75 7.30 -0.05 -11.79
CA ASN A 75 7.78 -1.42 -11.89
C ASN A 75 8.54 -1.81 -10.62
N LEU A 76 8.09 -2.87 -9.96
CA LEU A 76 8.68 -3.40 -8.73
C LEU A 76 9.35 -4.74 -9.05
N ALA A 77 10.63 -4.87 -8.74
CA ALA A 77 11.41 -6.07 -9.00
C ALA A 77 12.31 -6.47 -7.83
N LEU A 78 12.63 -7.76 -7.74
CA LEU A 78 13.64 -8.25 -6.80
C LEU A 78 15.05 -7.84 -7.27
N PRO A 79 15.88 -7.21 -6.44
CA PRO A 79 17.17 -6.67 -6.86
C PRO A 79 18.13 -7.75 -7.38
N THR A 80 18.07 -8.95 -6.78
CA THR A 80 18.98 -10.06 -7.09
C THR A 80 18.61 -10.80 -8.36
N THR A 81 17.33 -11.16 -8.52
CA THR A 81 16.86 -11.98 -9.67
C THR A 81 16.33 -11.14 -10.82
N ARG A 82 16.10 -9.83 -10.61
CA ARG A 82 15.36 -8.95 -11.52
C ARG A 82 13.95 -9.45 -11.85
N GLN A 83 13.40 -10.38 -11.06
CA GLN A 83 12.05 -10.86 -11.22
C GLN A 83 11.07 -9.73 -10.90
N ILE A 84 10.18 -9.41 -11.84
CA ILE A 84 9.11 -8.44 -11.65
C ILE A 84 8.06 -9.05 -10.70
N ILE A 85 7.77 -8.35 -9.60
CA ILE A 85 6.76 -8.75 -8.62
C ILE A 85 5.46 -7.95 -8.75
N ALA A 86 5.53 -6.75 -9.34
CA ALA A 86 4.36 -5.96 -9.70
C ALA A 86 4.72 -4.97 -10.82
N ASN A 87 3.76 -4.71 -11.70
CA ASN A 87 3.86 -3.69 -12.73
C ASN A 87 2.53 -2.93 -12.81
N HIS A 88 2.54 -1.67 -12.40
CA HIS A 88 1.34 -0.83 -12.36
C HIS A 88 1.48 0.31 -13.35
N HIS A 89 0.63 0.32 -14.38
CA HIS A 89 0.58 1.40 -15.36
C HIS A 89 0.21 2.71 -14.67
N MET A 90 0.80 3.83 -15.09
CA MET A 90 0.58 5.13 -14.45
C MET A 90 -0.91 5.53 -14.45
N GLN A 91 -1.66 5.16 -15.49
CA GLN A 91 -3.11 5.38 -15.60
C GLN A 91 -3.94 4.61 -14.57
N SER A 92 -3.39 3.52 -14.00
CA SER A 92 -4.05 2.68 -13.01
C SER A 92 -3.82 3.18 -11.58
N ILE A 93 -2.85 4.08 -11.38
CA ILE A 93 -2.55 4.70 -10.10
C ILE A 93 -3.57 5.81 -9.84
N SER A 94 -4.24 5.73 -8.70
CA SER A 94 -5.39 6.58 -8.35
C SER A 94 -5.14 7.51 -7.17
N PHE A 95 -4.16 7.19 -6.34
CA PHE A 95 -3.77 7.99 -5.19
C PHE A 95 -2.39 7.56 -4.69
N ALA A 96 -1.62 8.50 -4.13
CA ALA A 96 -0.39 8.21 -3.42
C ALA A 96 -0.24 9.19 -2.26
N SER A 97 0.30 8.71 -1.14
CA SER A 97 0.59 9.55 0.01
C SER A 97 1.79 9.00 0.80
N GLY A 98 2.48 9.89 1.51
CA GLY A 98 3.35 9.48 2.60
C GLY A 98 2.56 9.01 3.81
N GLY A 99 3.28 8.54 4.82
CA GLY A 99 2.75 8.26 6.14
C GLY A 99 2.31 9.51 6.92
N ASP A 100 2.02 9.30 8.20
CA ASP A 100 1.87 10.33 9.22
C ASP A 100 3.20 10.59 9.96
N THR A 101 3.14 11.36 11.05
CA THR A 101 4.30 11.70 11.89
C THR A 101 4.99 10.49 12.51
N ASP A 102 4.28 9.37 12.66
CA ASP A 102 4.82 8.14 13.24
C ASP A 102 5.38 7.20 12.14
N THR A 103 5.13 7.52 10.85
CA THR A 103 5.39 6.68 9.68
C THR A 103 6.04 7.43 8.53
N THR A 104 6.87 8.40 8.84
CA THR A 104 7.47 9.32 7.86
C THR A 104 8.25 8.61 6.76
N ASP A 105 8.83 7.45 7.05
CA ASP A 105 9.64 6.66 6.11
C ASP A 105 8.81 5.75 5.20
N TYR A 106 7.48 5.76 5.36
CA TYR A 106 6.57 4.94 4.59
C TYR A 106 5.82 5.73 3.53
N VAL A 107 5.67 5.10 2.37
CA VAL A 107 4.85 5.58 1.27
C VAL A 107 3.82 4.54 0.91
N ALA A 108 2.64 5.00 0.50
CA ALA A 108 1.56 4.17 0.01
C ALA A 108 1.06 4.73 -1.33
N TYR A 109 0.72 3.82 -2.25
CA TYR A 109 0.04 4.16 -3.48
C TYR A 109 -1.08 3.15 -3.74
N VAL A 110 -2.10 3.59 -4.47
CA VAL A 110 -3.28 2.78 -4.79
C VAL A 110 -3.35 2.62 -6.29
N ALA A 111 -3.14 1.39 -6.73
CA ALA A 111 -3.19 1.01 -8.14
C ALA A 111 -4.26 -0.06 -8.39
N LYS A 112 -4.75 -0.08 -9.62
CA LYS A 112 -5.49 -1.21 -10.17
C LYS A 112 -4.50 -2.18 -10.81
N ASP A 113 -4.70 -3.47 -10.56
CA ASP A 113 -3.81 -4.53 -11.04
C ASP A 113 -4.66 -5.66 -11.65
N PRO A 114 -4.47 -5.98 -12.94
CA PRO A 114 -5.18 -7.09 -13.58
C PRO A 114 -4.94 -8.44 -12.90
N VAL A 115 -3.80 -8.64 -12.19
CA VAL A 115 -3.55 -9.86 -11.40
C VAL A 115 -4.57 -10.04 -10.28
N ASN A 116 -5.10 -8.94 -9.74
CA ASN A 116 -6.15 -8.95 -8.72
C ASN A 116 -7.55 -8.75 -9.32
N GLN A 117 -7.71 -8.82 -10.65
CA GLN A 117 -8.97 -8.69 -11.38
C GLN A 117 -9.79 -7.43 -11.08
N ARG A 118 -9.14 -6.27 -10.85
CA ARG A 118 -9.82 -5.00 -10.50
C ARG A 118 -9.24 -3.76 -11.17
#